data_AF-I1NWF8-F1
#
_entry.id   AF-I1NWF8-F1
#
_cell.length_a   1.000
_cell.length_b   1.000
_cell.length_c   1.000
_cell.angle_alpha   90.00
_cell.angle_beta   90.00
_cell.angle_gamma   90.00
#
_symmetry.space_group_name_H-M   'P 1'
#
loop_
_entity.id
_entity.type
_entity.pdbx_description
1 polymer ?
#
loop_
_entity_poly.entity_id
_entity_poly.type
_entity_poly.pdbx_seq_one_letter_code
_entity_poly.pdbx_strand_id
1 'polypeptide(L)'
;MVDVISSNGWLTLALNAMELSQMVTQGIWDRASVLLQLPHFTKELARRCQENEGRPIESIFDLAEMSIDEMRDLLQLSNPQLQDIIEFFKRFPNVDLTYEV
;
A
#
# COMPACT_ATOMS: atom_id res chain seq x y z
N MET A 1 17.57 5.36 15.17
CA MET A 1 17.48 6.75 14.62
C MET A 1 16.23 7.45 15.13
N VAL A 2 15.04 6.88 14.93
CA VAL A 2 13.77 7.43 15.43
C VAL A 2 13.86 7.83 16.91
N ASP A 3 14.37 6.96 17.79
CA ASP A 3 14.46 7.22 19.24
C ASP A 3 15.36 8.41 19.61
N VAL A 4 16.48 8.58 18.92
CA VAL A 4 17.38 9.71 19.15
C VAL A 4 16.70 11.00 18.72
N ILE A 5 16.03 10.99 17.57
CA ILE A 5 15.36 12.15 17.00
C ILE A 5 14.15 12.56 17.85
N SER A 6 13.36 11.60 18.31
CA SER A 6 12.19 11.85 19.17
C SER A 6 12.60 12.37 20.56
N SER A 7 13.70 11.86 21.12
CA SER A 7 14.26 12.37 22.39
C SER A 7 14.70 13.84 22.32
N ASN A 8 15.01 14.33 21.11
CA ASN A 8 15.36 15.72 20.86
C ASN A 8 14.14 16.59 20.46
N GLY A 9 12.93 16.02 20.42
CA GLY A 9 11.70 16.76 20.12
C GLY A 9 11.53 17.16 18.65
N TRP A 10 12.30 16.57 17.73
CA TRP A 10 12.25 16.92 16.30
C TRP A 10 11.17 16.11 15.56
N LEU A 11 9.91 16.50 15.72
CA LEU A 11 8.76 15.78 15.18
C LEU A 11 8.88 15.45 13.69
N THR A 12 9.17 16.44 12.83
CA THR A 12 9.27 16.23 11.38
C THR A 12 10.34 15.20 11.01
N LEU A 13 11.51 15.25 11.66
CA LEU A 13 12.58 14.31 11.37
C LEU A 13 12.25 12.90 11.89
N ALA A 14 11.51 12.80 13.01
CA ALA A 14 11.05 11.52 13.53
C ALA A 14 10.06 10.85 12.56
N LEU A 15 9.10 11.60 12.02
CA LEU A 15 8.14 11.13 11.01
C LEU A 15 8.85 10.68 9.74
N ASN A 16 9.78 11.48 9.21
CA ASN A 16 10.56 11.12 8.03
C ASN A 16 11.37 9.82 8.25
N ALA A 17 11.90 9.60 9.45
CA ALA A 17 12.61 8.36 9.78
C ALA A 17 11.67 7.14 9.87
N MET A 18 10.41 7.33 10.30
CA MET A 18 9.38 6.29 10.28
C MET A 18 8.98 5.94 8.83
N GLU A 19 8.73 6.94 7.99
CA GLU A 19 8.43 6.75 6.57
C GLU A 19 9.58 6.06 5.82
N LEU A 20 10.83 6.44 6.11
CA LEU A 20 12.01 5.77 5.56
C LEU A 20 12.05 4.29 5.92
N SER A 21 11.69 3.93 7.15
CA SER A 21 11.61 2.51 7.55
C SER A 21 10.59 1.74 6.71
N GLN A 22 9.46 2.36 6.39
CA GLN A 22 8.44 1.76 5.53
C GLN A 22 8.94 1.62 4.09
N MET A 23 9.54 2.67 3.52
CA MET A 23 10.15 2.66 2.18
C MET A 23 11.19 1.55 2.02
N VAL A 24 12.09 1.38 3.00
CA VAL A 24 13.11 0.32 2.98
C VAL A 24 12.48 -1.06 3.08
N THR A 25 11.47 -1.24 3.93
CA THR A 25 10.78 -2.53 4.12
C THR A 25 10.08 -2.97 2.84
N GLN A 26 9.45 -2.03 2.13
CA GLN A 26 8.66 -2.30 0.94
C GLN A 26 9.45 -2.19 -0.38
N GLY A 27 10.68 -1.67 -0.34
CA GLY A 27 11.50 -1.47 -1.52
C GLY A 27 10.97 -0.41 -2.48
N ILE A 28 10.23 0.58 -1.97
CA ILE A 28 9.63 1.67 -2.77
C ILE A 28 9.97 3.03 -2.19
N TRP A 29 9.97 4.05 -3.05
CA TRP A 29 10.11 5.45 -2.63
C TRP A 29 8.76 6.10 -2.33
N ASP A 30 8.78 7.21 -1.62
CA ASP A 30 7.63 8.04 -1.22
C ASP A 30 6.74 8.47 -2.40
N ARG A 31 7.33 8.65 -3.59
CA ARG A 31 6.63 9.05 -4.81
C ARG A 31 6.12 7.88 -5.65
N ALA A 32 6.43 6.65 -5.26
CA ALA A 32 5.99 5.47 -5.99
C ALA A 32 4.53 5.16 -5.66
N SER A 33 3.83 4.47 -6.58
CA SER A 33 2.48 3.98 -6.29
C SER A 33 2.52 3.02 -5.10
N VAL A 34 1.61 3.23 -4.13
CA VAL A 34 1.41 2.37 -2.97
C VAL A 34 1.09 0.93 -3.39
N LEU A 35 0.47 0.76 -4.56
CA LEU A 35 0.12 -0.55 -5.13
C LEU A 35 1.35 -1.41 -5.48
N LEU A 36 2.54 -0.82 -5.61
CA LEU A 36 3.78 -1.58 -5.85
C LEU A 36 4.23 -2.41 -4.63
N GLN A 37 3.56 -2.27 -3.49
CA GLN A 37 3.73 -3.16 -2.33
C GLN A 37 3.09 -4.54 -2.55
N LEU A 38 2.14 -4.66 -3.49
CA LEU A 38 1.41 -5.88 -3.76
C LEU A 38 2.27 -6.87 -4.56
N PRO A 39 2.12 -8.19 -4.31
CA PRO A 39 2.82 -9.18 -5.12
C PRO A 39 2.38 -9.09 -6.58
N HIS A 40 3.31 -9.33 -7.50
CA HIS A 40 3.09 -9.33 -8.95
C HIS A 40 2.75 -7.97 -9.58
N PHE A 41 2.76 -6.88 -8.80
CA PHE A 41 2.51 -5.55 -9.33
C PHE A 41 3.71 -4.98 -10.09
N THR A 42 3.44 -4.51 -11.30
CA THR A 42 4.39 -3.74 -12.12
C THR A 42 3.96 -2.28 -12.16
N LYS A 43 4.87 -1.39 -12.58
CA LYS A 43 4.53 0.04 -12.77
C LYS A 43 3.39 0.23 -13.77
N GLU A 44 3.33 -0.60 -14.81
CA GLU A 44 2.26 -0.54 -15.81
C GLU A 44 0.92 -1.01 -15.23
N LEU A 45 0.93 -2.05 -14.40
CA LEU A 45 -0.28 -2.51 -13.71
C LEU A 45 -0.79 -1.46 -12.73
N ALA A 46 0.11 -0.83 -11.96
CA ALA A 46 -0.24 0.27 -11.06
C ALA A 46 -0.83 1.48 -11.82
N ARG A 47 -0.27 1.82 -12.99
CA ARG A 47 -0.81 2.87 -13.86
C ARG A 47 -2.21 2.53 -14.36
N ARG A 48 -2.43 1.29 -14.81
CA ARG A 48 -3.77 0.81 -15.22
C ARG A 48 -4.79 0.92 -14.09
N CYS A 49 -4.41 0.60 -12.86
CA CYS A 49 -5.26 0.77 -11.68
C CYS A 49 -5.62 2.24 -11.42
N GLN A 50 -4.67 3.17 -11.59
CA GLN A 50 -4.91 4.60 -11.43
C GLN A 50 -5.81 5.17 -12.55
N GLU A 51 -5.66 4.67 -13.78
CA GLU A 51 -6.41 5.10 -14.96
C GLU A 51 -7.74 4.35 -15.15
N ASN A 52 -8.17 3.56 -14.16
CA ASN A 52 -9.39 2.77 -14.24
C ASN A 52 -10.63 3.67 -14.44
N GLU A 53 -11.42 3.37 -15.48
CA GLU A 53 -12.52 4.24 -15.95
C GLU A 53 -13.65 4.43 -14.92
N GLY A 54 -13.90 3.42 -14.09
CA GLY A 54 -14.96 3.47 -13.07
C GLY A 54 -14.57 4.30 -11.85
N ARG A 55 -13.41 3.99 -11.27
CA ARG A 55 -12.79 4.76 -10.18
C ARG A 55 -11.28 4.58 -10.20
N PRO A 56 -10.48 5.64 -10.02
CA PRO A 56 -9.06 5.51 -9.77
C PRO A 56 -8.81 4.66 -8.53
N ILE A 57 -7.87 3.72 -8.63
CA ILE A 57 -7.42 2.89 -7.50
C ILE A 57 -6.07 3.45 -7.05
N GLU A 58 -6.04 4.13 -5.90
CA GLU A 58 -4.86 4.82 -5.39
C GLU A 58 -4.32 4.17 -4.12
N SER A 59 -5.15 3.44 -3.38
CA SER A 59 -4.82 2.75 -2.14
C SER A 59 -5.02 1.23 -2.23
N ILE A 60 -4.39 0.51 -1.28
CA ILE A 60 -4.59 -0.94 -1.11
C ILE A 60 -6.05 -1.25 -0.72
N PHE A 61 -6.70 -0.35 0.03
CA PHE A 61 -8.10 -0.50 0.44
C PHE A 61 -9.05 -0.36 -0.74
N ASP A 62 -8.80 0.57 -1.66
CA ASP A 62 -9.60 0.74 -2.88
C ASP A 62 -9.61 -0.54 -3.72
N LEU A 63 -8.46 -1.22 -3.80
CA LEU A 63 -8.35 -2.50 -4.51
C LEU A 63 -9.03 -3.63 -3.74
N ALA A 64 -8.92 -3.65 -2.41
CA ALA A 64 -9.52 -4.69 -1.56
C ALA A 64 -11.05 -4.64 -1.51
N GLU A 65 -11.65 -3.48 -1.76
CA GLU A 65 -13.11 -3.30 -1.87
C GLU A 65 -13.70 -3.82 -3.19
N MET A 66 -12.86 -4.05 -4.21
CA MET A 66 -13.33 -4.55 -5.50
C MET A 66 -13.78 -6.01 -5.41
N SER A 67 -14.78 -6.37 -6.22
CA SER A 67 -15.11 -7.79 -6.38
C SER A 67 -13.97 -8.54 -7.06
N ILE A 68 -13.88 -9.85 -6.81
CA ILE A 68 -12.84 -10.71 -7.42
C ILE A 68 -12.95 -10.69 -8.96
N ASP A 69 -14.16 -10.60 -9.50
CA ASP A 69 -14.40 -10.56 -10.94
C ASP A 69 -13.86 -9.26 -11.56
N GLU A 70 -14.18 -8.10 -10.96
CA GLU A 70 -13.64 -6.80 -11.40
C GLU A 70 -12.12 -6.76 -11.28
N MET A 71 -11.57 -7.29 -10.19
CA MET A 71 -10.12 -7.38 -9.97
C MET A 71 -9.45 -8.27 -11.01
N ARG A 72 -10.07 -9.41 -11.37
CA ARG A 72 -9.53 -10.32 -12.38
C ARG A 72 -9.52 -9.66 -13.76
N ASP A 73 -10.58 -8.96 -14.10
CA ASP A 73 -10.72 -8.28 -15.39
C ASP A 73 -9.75 -7.08 -15.50
N LEU A 74 -9.59 -6.31 -14.42
CA LEU A 74 -8.65 -5.18 -14.36
C LEU A 74 -7.20 -5.65 -14.38
N LEU A 75 -6.84 -6.58 -13.47
CA LEU A 75 -5.45 -6.95 -13.25
C LEU A 75 -4.91 -7.94 -14.28
N GLN A 76 -5.80 -8.75 -14.88
CA GLN A 76 -5.44 -9.79 -15.85
C GLN A 76 -4.33 -10.75 -15.36
N LEU A 77 -4.29 -10.98 -14.04
CA LEU A 77 -3.36 -11.90 -13.40
C LEU A 77 -3.92 -13.33 -13.38
N SER A 78 -3.03 -14.31 -13.27
CA SER A 78 -3.43 -15.71 -13.10
C SER A 78 -4.09 -15.96 -11.74
N ASN A 79 -4.91 -17.00 -11.64
CA ASN A 79 -5.57 -17.36 -10.37
C ASN A 79 -4.60 -17.52 -9.19
N PRO A 80 -3.43 -18.17 -9.32
CA PRO A 80 -2.45 -18.23 -8.22
C PRO A 80 -1.95 -16.85 -7.78
N GLN A 81 -1.69 -15.95 -8.72
CA GLN A 81 -1.23 -14.59 -8.41
C GLN A 81 -2.31 -13.76 -7.71
N LEU A 82 -3.58 -13.93 -8.10
CA LEU A 82 -4.70 -13.30 -7.38
C LEU A 82 -4.84 -13.84 -5.97
N GLN A 83 -4.58 -15.13 -5.73
CA GLN A 83 -4.58 -15.69 -4.37
C GLN A 83 -3.47 -15.09 -3.51
N ASP A 84 -2.27 -14.86 -4.06
CA ASP A 84 -1.19 -14.19 -3.33
C ASP A 84 -1.59 -12.77 -2.91
N ILE A 85 -2.32 -12.04 -3.76
CA ILE A 85 -2.85 -10.70 -3.46
C ILE A 85 -3.91 -10.77 -2.35
N ILE A 86 -4.83 -11.73 -2.42
CA ILE A 86 -5.85 -11.93 -1.38
C ILE A 86 -5.19 -12.25 -0.03
N GLU A 87 -4.15 -13.08 -0.03
CA GLU A 87 -3.40 -13.41 1.18
C GLU A 87 -2.63 -12.20 1.73
N PHE A 88 -2.12 -11.33 0.85
CA PHE A 88 -1.56 -10.05 1.25
C PHE A 88 -2.62 -9.17 1.95
N PHE A 89 -3.82 -9.02 1.40
CA PHE A 89 -4.88 -8.20 2.02
C PHE A 89 -5.24 -8.67 3.42
N LYS A 90 -5.32 -9.98 3.65
CA LYS A 90 -5.61 -10.54 4.99
C LYS A 90 -4.55 -10.18 6.03
N ARG A 91 -3.32 -9.93 5.59
CA ARG A 91 -2.18 -9.58 6.46
C ARG A 91 -1.94 -8.08 6.51
N PHE A 92 -2.57 -7.31 5.62
CA PHE A 92 -2.40 -5.88 5.57
C PHE A 92 -3.00 -5.23 6.83
N PRO A 93 -2.28 -4.32 7.51
CA PRO A 93 -2.77 -3.72 8.75
C PRO A 93 -4.08 -2.95 8.52
N ASN A 94 -5.11 -3.31 9.29
CA ASN A 94 -6.35 -2.56 9.42
C ASN A 94 -6.62 -2.31 10.90
N VAL A 95 -6.43 -1.08 11.36
CA VAL A 95 -6.40 -0.71 12.78
C VAL A 95 -7.27 0.52 13.00
N ASP A 96 -8.29 0.38 13.85
CA ASP A 96 -9.11 1.49 14.31
C ASP A 96 -8.52 2.11 15.58
N LEU A 97 -8.47 3.46 15.63
CA LEU A 97 -7.93 4.21 16.76
C LEU A 97 -9.00 5.11 17.38
N THR A 98 -9.28 4.89 18.67
CA THR A 98 -10.03 5.81 19.54
C THR A 98 -9.10 6.37 20.61
N TYR A 99 -9.25 7.66 20.94
CA TYR A 99 -8.48 8.29 22.01
C TYR A 99 -9.39 9.16 22.90
N GLU A 100 -9.06 9.22 24.19
CA GLU A 100 -9.66 10.11 25.19
C GLU A 100 -8.52 10.90 25.86
N VAL A 101 -8.79 12.14 26.28
CA VAL A 101 -7.79 13.07 26.84
C VAL A 101 -7.85 13.07 28.36
#